data_AF-A0A812NA48-F1
#
_entry.id   AF-A0A812NA48-F1
#
_cell.length_a   1.000
_cell.length_b   1.000
_cell.length_c   1.000
_cell.angle_alpha   90.00
_cell.angle_beta   90.00
_cell.angle_gamma   90.00
#
_symmetry.space_group_name_H-M   'P 1'
#
loop_
_entity.id
_entity.type
_entity.pdbx_description
1 polymer ?
#
loop_
_entity_poly.entity_id
_entity_poly.type
_entity_poly.pdbx_seq_one_letter_code
_entity_poly.pdbx_strand_id
1 'polypeptide(L)'
;VFMNAFCDLLCESQKYVREVNEGERSVVSMRDIGRAARVFKWFLTSYAKLRGDKECPAVRDDKDGTLKINVCEGLRSNMRSALILTLGYCYHSRLNRNQRWGYRKRLCETWERLRSKDDGAMEWLRL
;
A
#
# COMPACT_ATOMS: atom_id res chain seq x y z
N VAL A 1 -0.46 -13.69 0.24
CA VAL A 1 0.27 -13.15 -0.93
C VAL A 1 0.15 -11.63 -1.04
N PHE A 2 -0.96 -11.04 -1.50
CA PHE A 2 -1.07 -9.56 -1.66
C PHE A 2 -0.78 -8.78 -0.36
N MET A 3 -1.39 -9.17 0.76
CA MET A 3 -1.20 -8.44 2.02
C MET A 3 0.26 -8.49 2.50
N ASN A 4 0.97 -9.58 2.24
CA ASN A 4 2.40 -9.68 2.55
C ASN A 4 3.20 -8.71 1.67
N ALA A 5 2.90 -8.69 0.37
CA ALA A 5 3.52 -7.74 -0.56
C ALA A 5 3.25 -6.28 -0.17
N PHE A 6 2.02 -5.98 0.27
CA PHE A 6 1.65 -4.66 0.75
C PHE A 6 2.44 -4.29 2.01
N CYS A 7 2.54 -5.20 2.99
CA CYS A 7 3.37 -5.00 4.18
C CYS A 7 4.84 -4.77 3.80
N ASP A 8 5.40 -5.55 2.88
CA ASP A 8 6.80 -5.41 2.44
C ASP A 8 7.04 -4.07 1.75
N LEU A 9 6.11 -3.60 0.92
CA LEU A 9 6.19 -2.29 0.28
C LEU A 9 6.06 -1.14 1.30
N LEU A 10 5.24 -1.30 2.34
CA LEU A 10 5.13 -0.33 3.44
C LEU A 10 6.42 -0.27 4.26
N CYS A 11 7.00 -1.43 4.58
CA CYS A 11 8.29 -1.54 5.25
C CYS A 11 9.40 -0.89 4.43
N GLU A 12 9.46 -1.18 3.12
CA GLU A 12 10.44 -0.56 2.22
C GLU A 12 10.22 0.95 2.10
N SER A 13 8.96 1.40 2.11
CA SER A 13 8.65 2.83 2.10
C SER A 13 9.17 3.54 3.34
N GLN A 14 9.03 2.94 4.52
CA GLN A 14 9.60 3.49 5.75
C GLN A 14 11.12 3.53 5.69
N LYS A 15 11.77 2.44 5.23
CA LYS A 15 13.23 2.40 5.07
C LYS A 15 13.71 3.50 4.16
N TYR A 16 13.12 3.63 2.97
CA TYR A 16 13.51 4.66 2.01
C TYR A 16 13.37 6.08 2.59
N VAL A 17 12.22 6.39 3.19
CA VAL A 17 12.00 7.72 3.79
C VAL A 17 13.01 7.98 4.91
N ARG A 18 13.37 6.96 5.70
CA ARG A 18 14.39 7.10 6.75
C ARG A 18 15.79 7.31 6.17
N GLU A 19 16.16 6.56 5.13
CA GLU A 19 17.46 6.68 4.44
C GLU A 19 17.68 8.08 3.86
N VAL A 20 16.68 8.64 3.17
CA VAL A 20 16.80 9.99 2.55
C VAL A 20 16.73 11.14 3.55
N ASN A 21 16.47 10.85 4.82
CA ASN A 21 16.53 11.79 5.94
C ASN A 21 17.64 11.38 6.93
N GLU A 22 18.76 10.89 6.41
CA GLU A 22 20.00 10.63 7.18
C GLU A 22 19.82 9.65 8.36
N GLY A 23 18.83 8.76 8.27
CA GLY A 23 18.56 7.77 9.31
C GLY A 23 17.67 8.28 10.46
N GLU A 24 17.18 9.51 10.41
CA GLU A 24 16.37 10.12 11.48
C GLU A 24 15.12 9.28 11.75
N ARG A 25 15.01 8.77 12.99
CA ARG A 25 13.99 7.78 13.36
C ARG A 25 12.61 8.40 13.53
N SER A 26 12.53 9.69 13.85
CA SER A 26 11.28 10.41 14.07
C SER A 26 10.50 10.72 12.79
N VAL A 27 11.12 10.63 11.61
CA VAL A 27 10.47 10.96 10.31
C VAL A 27 9.34 9.98 9.97
N VAL A 28 9.49 8.71 10.35
CA VAL A 28 8.52 7.64 10.10
C VAL A 28 8.43 6.67 11.28
N SER A 29 7.20 6.28 11.60
CA SER A 29 6.85 5.42 12.73
C SER A 29 5.70 4.47 12.39
N MET A 30 5.36 3.57 13.30
CA MET A 30 4.18 2.69 13.16
C MET A 30 2.86 3.46 13.00
N ARG A 31 2.80 4.74 13.42
CA ARG A 31 1.63 5.60 13.16
C ARG A 31 1.43 5.84 11.67
N ASP A 32 2.51 5.93 10.89
CA ASP A 32 2.43 6.08 9.44
C ASP A 32 1.90 4.82 8.76
N ILE A 33 2.24 3.63 9.27
CA ILE A 33 1.66 2.35 8.82
C ILE A 33 0.16 2.32 9.13
N GLY A 34 -0.24 2.69 10.35
CA GLY A 34 -1.65 2.80 10.72
C GLY A 34 -2.43 3.84 9.90
N ARG A 35 -1.77 4.92 9.46
CA ARG A 35 -2.35 5.89 8.51
C ARG A 35 -2.49 5.27 7.12
N ALA A 36 -1.47 4.58 6.62
CA ALA A 36 -1.50 3.91 5.32
C ALA A 36 -2.61 2.86 5.25
N ALA A 37 -2.81 2.05 6.29
CA ALA A 37 -3.91 1.09 6.36
C ALA A 37 -5.29 1.76 6.27
N ARG A 38 -5.50 2.88 6.99
CA ARG A 38 -6.74 3.66 6.94
C ARG A 38 -6.98 4.29 5.56
N VAL A 39 -5.93 4.83 4.93
CA VAL A 39 -6.00 5.41 3.58
C VAL A 39 -6.30 4.34 2.53
N PHE A 40 -5.67 3.16 2.64
CA PHE A 40 -5.94 2.02 1.77
C PHE A 40 -7.40 1.56 1.87
N LYS A 41 -7.91 1.39 3.11
CA LYS A 41 -9.33 1.13 3.39
C LYS A 41 -10.23 2.17 2.75
N TRP A 42 -9.88 3.45 2.87
CA TRP A 42 -10.65 4.55 2.32
C TRP A 42 -10.72 4.47 0.79
N PHE A 43 -9.60 4.25 0.10
CA PHE A 43 -9.60 4.08 -1.36
C PHE A 43 -10.46 2.90 -1.80
N LEU A 44 -10.35 1.74 -1.16
CA LEU A 44 -11.17 0.57 -1.50
C LEU A 44 -12.66 0.83 -1.31
N THR A 45 -13.04 1.45 -0.19
CA THR A 45 -14.42 1.87 0.09
C THR A 45 -14.94 2.84 -0.97
N SER A 46 -14.12 3.82 -1.35
CA SER A 46 -14.47 4.82 -2.37
C SER A 46 -14.66 4.19 -3.75
N TYR A 47 -13.79 3.26 -4.15
CA TYR A 47 -13.95 2.55 -5.41
C TYR A 47 -15.23 1.70 -5.47
N ALA A 48 -15.58 1.02 -4.39
CA ALA A 48 -16.83 0.26 -4.32
C ALA A 48 -18.05 1.17 -4.46
N LYS A 49 -18.07 2.31 -3.76
CA LYS A 49 -19.14 3.32 -3.87
C LYS A 49 -19.29 3.85 -5.30
N LEU A 50 -18.18 4.15 -5.97
CA LEU A 50 -18.19 4.65 -7.35
C LEU A 50 -18.75 3.64 -8.36
N ARG A 51 -18.66 2.35 -8.07
CA ARG A 51 -19.22 1.28 -8.91
C ARG A 51 -20.69 0.97 -8.63
N GLY A 52 -21.26 1.56 -7.58
CA GLY A 52 -22.62 1.24 -7.14
C GLY A 52 -22.72 -0.12 -6.43
N ASP A 53 -21.60 -0.69 -6.00
CA ASP A 53 -21.56 -1.95 -5.24
C ASP A 53 -22.21 -1.70 -3.87
N LYS A 54 -23.47 -2.13 -3.71
CA LYS A 54 -24.21 -2.02 -2.43
C LYS A 54 -23.57 -2.89 -1.35
N GLU A 55 -22.95 -3.99 -1.74
CA GLU A 55 -22.06 -4.79 -0.90
C GLU A 55 -20.64 -4.23 -1.02
N CYS A 56 -20.45 -3.07 -0.39
CA CYS A 56 -19.13 -2.51 -0.09
C CYS A 56 -18.23 -3.66 0.43
N PRO A 57 -16.94 -3.75 0.06
CA PRO A 57 -16.07 -4.75 0.68
C PRO A 57 -16.24 -4.59 2.19
N ALA A 58 -16.47 -5.68 2.89
CA ALA A 58 -16.61 -5.67 4.35
C ALA A 58 -15.22 -5.36 4.94
N VAL A 59 -14.75 -4.14 4.72
CA VAL A 59 -13.56 -3.57 5.32
C VAL A 59 -13.97 -3.13 6.70
N ARG A 60 -14.02 -4.10 7.60
CA ARG A 60 -14.44 -3.91 8.98
C ARG A 60 -13.20 -3.81 9.84
N ASP A 61 -13.23 -2.86 10.76
CA ASP A 61 -12.28 -2.89 11.86
C ASP A 61 -12.87 -3.88 12.87
N ASP A 62 -12.09 -4.88 13.25
CA ASP A 62 -12.46 -5.78 14.34
C ASP A 62 -12.38 -5.03 15.68
N LYS A 63 -12.94 -5.61 16.73
CA LYS A 63 -12.90 -5.03 18.09
C LYS A 63 -11.48 -4.75 18.58
N ASP A 64 -10.51 -5.50 18.05
CA ASP A 64 -9.10 -5.43 18.42
C ASP A 64 -8.31 -4.43 17.55
N GLY A 65 -8.99 -3.67 16.68
CA GLY A 65 -8.36 -2.74 15.73
C GLY A 65 -7.75 -3.43 14.50
N THR A 66 -8.00 -4.73 14.32
CA THR A 66 -7.53 -5.48 13.16
C THR A 66 -8.38 -5.16 11.94
N LEU A 67 -7.74 -4.71 10.86
CA LEU A 67 -8.41 -4.45 9.58
C LEU A 67 -8.70 -5.77 8.85
N LYS A 68 -9.97 -6.17 8.79
CA LYS A 68 -10.41 -7.32 7.98
C LYS A 68 -10.93 -6.82 6.64
N ILE A 69 -10.34 -7.30 5.56
CA ILE A 69 -10.74 -6.97 4.18
C ILE A 69 -11.28 -8.25 3.54
N ASN A 70 -12.57 -8.28 3.22
CA ASN A 70 -13.11 -9.32 2.36
C ASN A 70 -12.94 -8.91 0.89
N VAL A 71 -12.04 -9.58 0.19
CA VAL A 71 -11.68 -9.26 -1.20
C VAL A 71 -12.62 -10.00 -2.15
N CYS A 72 -13.66 -9.31 -2.63
CA CYS A 72 -14.47 -9.78 -3.75
C CYS A 72 -13.76 -9.51 -5.10
N GLU A 73 -14.17 -10.23 -6.15
CA GLU A 73 -13.55 -10.16 -7.48
C GLU A 73 -13.59 -8.74 -8.07
N GLY A 74 -14.70 -8.01 -7.91
CA GLY A 74 -14.82 -6.61 -8.32
C GLY A 74 -13.84 -5.67 -7.61
N LEU A 75 -13.43 -5.99 -6.39
CA LEU A 75 -12.46 -5.19 -5.64
C LEU A 75 -11.03 -5.46 -6.08
N ARG A 76 -10.72 -6.69 -6.51
CA ARG A 76 -9.36 -7.10 -6.93
C ARG A 76 -8.79 -6.15 -7.97
N SER A 77 -9.61 -5.71 -8.94
CA SER A 77 -9.17 -4.77 -9.97
C SER A 77 -8.72 -3.40 -9.42
N ASN A 78 -9.21 -3.01 -8.23
CA ASN A 78 -8.93 -1.71 -7.62
C ASN A 78 -7.87 -1.78 -6.52
N MET A 79 -7.52 -2.98 -6.03
CA MET A 79 -6.53 -3.15 -4.95
C MET A 79 -5.17 -2.57 -5.33
N ARG A 80 -4.76 -2.77 -6.57
CA ARG A 80 -3.52 -2.18 -7.11
C ARG A 80 -3.53 -0.67 -7.04
N SER A 81 -4.57 -0.04 -7.60
CA SER A 81 -4.68 1.42 -7.63
C SER A 81 -4.76 2.00 -6.22
N ALA A 82 -5.54 1.37 -5.34
CA ALA A 82 -5.63 1.75 -3.93
C ALA A 82 -4.25 1.67 -3.23
N LEU A 83 -3.45 0.64 -3.50
CA LEU A 83 -2.11 0.50 -2.96
C LEU A 83 -1.18 1.60 -3.46
N ILE A 84 -1.14 1.84 -4.78
CA ILE A 84 -0.29 2.87 -5.37
C ILE A 84 -0.65 4.26 -4.83
N LEU A 85 -1.94 4.58 -4.76
CA LEU A 85 -2.42 5.85 -4.23
C LEU A 85 -2.14 5.99 -2.74
N THR A 86 -2.22 4.89 -1.98
CA THR A 86 -1.87 4.88 -0.55
C THR A 86 -0.40 5.22 -0.34
N LEU A 87 0.50 4.56 -1.07
CA LEU A 87 1.95 4.82 -1.01
C LEU A 87 2.28 6.24 -1.49
N GLY A 88 1.59 6.67 -2.55
CA GLY A 88 1.61 8.02 -3.09
C GLY A 88 1.28 9.08 -2.04
N TYR A 89 0.14 8.91 -1.38
CA TYR A 89 -0.36 9.83 -0.38
C TYR A 89 0.48 9.83 0.90
N CYS A 90 0.86 8.66 1.41
CA CYS A 90 1.46 8.54 2.73
C CYS A 90 2.97 8.79 2.77
N TYR A 91 3.69 8.49 1.69
CA TYR A 91 5.16 8.51 1.67
C TYR A 91 5.70 9.36 0.52
N HIS A 92 5.28 9.10 -0.72
CA HIS A 92 5.81 9.80 -1.90
C HIS A 92 5.59 11.32 -1.86
N SER A 93 4.41 11.75 -1.42
CA SER A 93 4.03 13.16 -1.31
C SER A 93 5.00 13.97 -0.43
N ARG A 94 5.55 13.34 0.61
CA ARG A 94 6.45 13.94 1.62
C ARG A 94 7.89 14.12 1.13
N LEU A 95 8.22 13.56 -0.03
CA LEU A 95 9.55 13.59 -0.62
C LEU A 95 9.71 14.77 -1.58
N ASN A 96 10.94 15.26 -1.76
CA ASN A 96 11.25 16.25 -2.81
C ASN A 96 11.32 15.60 -4.21
N ARG A 97 11.47 16.40 -5.26
CA ARG A 97 11.41 15.93 -6.66
C ARG A 97 12.40 14.79 -6.98
N ASN A 98 13.63 14.89 -6.50
CA ASN A 98 14.68 13.89 -6.76
C ASN A 98 14.43 12.61 -5.97
N GLN A 99 14.09 12.75 -4.68
CA GLN A 99 13.74 11.62 -3.82
C GLN A 99 12.50 10.87 -4.31
N ARG A 100 11.49 11.57 -4.85
CA ARG A 100 10.29 10.96 -5.44
C ARG A 100 10.61 9.98 -6.57
N TRP A 101 11.61 10.29 -7.39
CA TRP A 101 12.03 9.39 -8.46
C TRP A 101 12.72 8.14 -7.90
N GLY A 102 13.67 8.32 -6.99
CA GLY A 102 14.36 7.21 -6.33
C GLY A 102 13.40 6.30 -5.56
N TYR A 103 12.39 6.86 -4.88
CA TYR A 103 11.36 6.12 -4.18
C TYR A 103 10.57 5.19 -5.11
N ARG A 104 10.10 5.71 -6.25
CA ARG A 104 9.38 4.90 -7.24
C ARG A 104 10.24 3.76 -7.75
N LYS A 105 11.50 4.05 -8.10
CA LYS A 105 12.45 3.04 -8.56
C LYS A 105 12.63 1.93 -7.51
N ARG A 106 12.88 2.29 -6.25
CA ARG A 106 13.06 1.32 -5.14
C ARG A 106 11.84 0.44 -4.92
N LEU A 107 10.64 1.01 -5.02
CA LEU A 107 9.41 0.22 -4.89
C LEU A 107 9.18 -0.71 -6.08
N CYS A 108 9.49 -0.28 -7.31
CA CYS A 108 9.42 -1.17 -8.47
C CYS A 108 10.39 -2.34 -8.32
N GLU A 109 11.64 -2.10 -7.94
CA GLU A 109 12.63 -3.16 -7.69
C GLU A 109 12.19 -4.12 -6.57
N THR A 110 11.62 -3.57 -5.50
CA THR A 110 11.07 -4.37 -4.41
C THR A 110 9.90 -5.22 -4.88
N TRP A 111 9.03 -4.65 -5.70
CA TRP A 111 7.91 -5.36 -6.28
C TRP A 111 8.35 -6.51 -7.20
N GLU A 112 9.33 -6.27 -8.08
CA GLU A 112 9.89 -7.30 -8.95
C GLU A 112 10.51 -8.45 -8.15
N ARG A 113 11.25 -8.13 -7.09
CA ARG A 113 11.82 -9.12 -6.17
C ARG A 113 10.77 -9.93 -5.42
N LEU A 114 9.63 -9.31 -5.07
CA LEU A 114 8.52 -10.01 -4.43
C LEU A 114 7.84 -10.96 -5.42
N ARG A 115 7.68 -10.54 -6.68
CA ARG A 115 7.16 -11.38 -7.76
C ARG A 115 8.07 -12.57 -8.07
N SER A 116 9.39 -12.39 -8.08
CA SER A 116 10.32 -13.48 -8.38
C SER A 116 10.39 -14.57 -7.30
N LYS A 117 9.85 -14.29 -6.10
CA LYS A 117 9.79 -15.24 -4.98
C LYS A 117 8.45 -15.99 -4.91
N ASP A 118 7.46 -15.57 -5.67
CA ASP A 118 6.10 -16.13 -5.65
C ASP A 118 5.82 -16.77 -7.02
N ASP A 119 5.74 -18.11 -7.09
CA ASP A 119 5.51 -18.91 -8.30
C ASP A 119 4.08 -18.69 -8.88
N GLY A 120 3.78 -17.48 -9.34
CA GLY A 120 2.55 -17.11 -10.06
C GLY A 120 1.47 -16.39 -9.24
N ALA A 121 1.57 -16.32 -7.91
CA ALA A 121 0.50 -15.75 -7.09
C ALA A 121 0.45 -14.20 -7.04
N MET A 122 1.46 -13.49 -7.56
CA MET A 122 1.53 -12.02 -7.61
C MET A 122 1.30 -11.40 -9.01
N GLU A 123 0.75 -12.15 -9.96
CA GLU A 123 0.58 -11.71 -11.36
C GLU A 123 -0.24 -10.40 -11.54
N TRP A 124 -1.05 -10.06 -10.55
CA TRP A 124 -2.09 -9.03 -10.58
C TRP A 124 -1.60 -7.56 -10.45
N LEU A 125 -0.32 -7.30 -10.10
CA LEU A 125 0.26 -5.95 -10.25
C LEU A 125 1.41 -5.95 -11.26
N ARG A 126 1.12 -5.84 -12.56
CA ARG A 126 2.13 -5.45 -13.55
C ARG A 126 2.38 -3.95 -13.52
N LEU A 127 3.23 -3.45 -12.61
CA LEU A 127 3.56 -2.01 -12.46
C LEU A 127 3.80 -1.32 -13.80
#